data_AF-A0A928R922-F1
#
_entry.id   AF-A0A928R922-F1
#
_cell.length_a   1.000
_cell.length_b   1.000
_cell.length_c   1.000
_cell.angle_alpha   90.00
_cell.angle_beta   90.00
_cell.angle_gamma   90.00
#
_symmetry.space_group_name_H-M   'P 1'
#
loop_
_entity.id
_entity.type
_entity.pdbx_description
1 polymer ?
#
loop_
_entity_poly.entity_id
_entity_poly.type
_entity_poly.pdbx_seq_one_letter_code
_entity_poly.pdbx_strand_id
1 'polypeptide(L)'
;MNRKKNTADYKIIKYEDGNRYEFYCELSHALVCASEHVSAKNDEEELILAWENYGRSHFNQCHKCGKWVTGAMYNPDVLSCVQCTPLEDYPKYCPGCGAKTQDPSNYCHICGVKLFYGGE
;
A
#
# COMPACT_ATOMS: atom_id res chain seq x y z
N MET A 1 0.19 -7.25 -19.53
CA MET A 1 1.30 -7.62 -18.62
C MET A 1 1.69 -6.36 -17.87
N ASN A 2 1.38 -6.25 -16.57
CA ASN A 2 1.80 -5.08 -15.78
C ASN A 2 3.33 -5.07 -15.72
N ARG A 3 3.96 -3.98 -16.17
CA ARG A 3 5.39 -3.73 -15.90
C ARG A 3 5.59 -3.83 -14.39
N LYS A 4 6.52 -4.68 -13.95
CA LYS A 4 6.98 -4.68 -12.55
C LYS A 4 7.53 -3.28 -12.28
N LYS A 5 6.89 -2.53 -11.37
CA LYS A 5 7.45 -1.28 -10.85
C LYS A 5 8.65 -1.63 -9.97
N ASN A 6 9.80 -1.05 -10.26
CA ASN A 6 11.05 -1.33 -9.53
C ASN A 6 11.06 -0.69 -8.13
N THR A 7 10.29 0.37 -7.92
CA THR A 7 10.21 1.13 -6.67
C THR A 7 8.74 1.40 -6.29
N ALA A 8 8.51 1.80 -5.04
CA ALA A 8 7.26 2.44 -4.64
C ALA A 8 7.09 3.81 -5.33
N ASP A 9 5.91 4.42 -5.18
CA ASP A 9 5.69 5.81 -5.60
C ASP A 9 6.58 6.75 -4.79
N TYR A 10 7.09 7.81 -5.44
CA TYR A 10 8.04 8.72 -4.82
C TYR A 10 7.88 10.17 -5.26
N LYS A 11 8.46 11.08 -4.48
CA LYS A 11 8.72 12.48 -4.85
C LYS A 11 10.20 12.78 -4.69
N ILE A 12 10.72 13.64 -5.57
CA ILE A 12 12.11 14.11 -5.54
C ILE A 12 12.12 15.56 -5.04
N ILE A 13 12.96 15.83 -4.05
CA ILE A 13 13.30 17.17 -3.59
C ILE A 13 14.74 17.44 -4.03
N LYS A 14 14.94 18.49 -4.83
CA LYS A 14 16.23 18.83 -5.43
C LYS A 14 17.07 19.67 -4.46
N TYR A 15 18.34 19.31 -4.26
CA TYR A 15 19.35 20.10 -3.55
C TYR A 15 20.62 20.23 -4.40
N GLU A 16 21.54 21.10 -3.97
CA GLU A 16 22.81 21.33 -4.67
C GLU A 16 23.79 20.16 -4.52
N ASP A 17 23.73 19.43 -3.40
CA ASP A 17 24.62 18.32 -3.02
C ASP A 17 24.01 16.92 -3.23
N GLY A 18 22.89 16.85 -3.94
CA GLY A 18 22.18 15.61 -4.24
C GLY A 18 20.67 15.78 -4.09
N ASN A 19 19.91 14.74 -4.40
CA ASN A 19 18.46 14.78 -4.27
C ASN A 19 17.99 13.94 -3.09
N ARG A 20 16.89 14.37 -2.47
CA ARG A 20 16.19 13.61 -1.45
C ARG A 20 14.95 12.97 -2.05
N TYR A 21 14.78 11.67 -1.82
CA TYR A 21 13.65 10.89 -2.29
C TYR A 21 12.71 10.60 -1.13
N GLU A 22 11.44 10.95 -1.28
CA GLU A 22 10.38 10.58 -0.36
C GLU A 22 9.54 9.46 -0.96
N PHE A 23 9.46 8.30 -0.29
CA PHE A 23 8.74 7.13 -0.77
C PHE A 23 7.41 6.96 -0.04
N TYR A 24 6.37 6.63 -0.81
CA TYR A 24 4.99 6.61 -0.37
C TYR A 24 4.36 5.23 -0.58
N CYS A 25 3.48 4.84 0.35
CA CYS A 25 2.65 3.65 0.20
C CYS A 25 1.67 3.84 -0.97
N GLU A 26 1.68 2.94 -1.96
CA GLU A 26 0.78 3.04 -3.14
C GLU A 26 -0.70 2.70 -2.83
N LEU A 27 -1.00 2.36 -1.58
CA LEU A 27 -2.37 2.12 -1.11
C LEU A 27 -2.87 3.21 -0.17
N SER A 28 -2.14 3.48 0.92
CA SER A 28 -2.56 4.48 1.91
C SER A 28 -2.09 5.89 1.59
N HIS A 29 -1.20 6.06 0.61
CA HIS A 29 -0.53 7.33 0.26
C HIS A 29 0.29 7.95 1.40
N ALA A 30 0.49 7.22 2.50
CA ALA A 30 1.33 7.66 3.61
C ALA A 30 2.78 7.77 3.16
N LEU A 31 3.46 8.84 3.57
CA LEU A 31 4.92 8.93 3.52
C LEU A 31 5.49 7.85 4.45
N VAL A 32 6.33 6.98 3.90
CA VAL A 32 6.90 5.83 4.64
C VAL A 32 8.31 6.11 5.08
N CYS A 33 9.14 6.64 4.17
CA CYS A 33 10.52 6.96 4.44
C CYS A 33 11.01 8.04 3.48
N ALA A 34 12.12 8.65 3.86
CA ALA A 34 12.84 9.55 2.98
C ALA A 34 14.33 9.25 3.06
N SER A 35 15.03 9.39 1.94
CA SER A 35 16.48 9.24 1.90
C SER A 35 17.19 10.43 2.53
N GLU A 36 18.50 10.30 2.73
CA GLU A 36 19.41 11.45 2.78
C GLU A 36 19.62 12.00 1.35
N HIS A 37 20.57 12.94 1.16
CA HIS A 37 20.96 13.38 -0.18
C HIS A 37 21.67 12.25 -0.91
N VAL A 38 21.12 11.86 -2.06
CA VAL A 38 21.67 10.84 -2.94
C VAL A 38 22.08 11.52 -4.23
N SER A 39 23.28 11.20 -4.71
CA SER A 39 23.80 11.67 -6.00
C SER A 39 24.37 10.49 -6.79
N ALA A 40 24.06 10.42 -8.08
CA ALA A 40 24.58 9.41 -8.98
C ALA A 40 24.89 9.96 -10.38
N LYS A 41 25.34 9.10 -11.29
CA LYS A 41 25.71 9.52 -12.66
C LYS A 41 24.50 9.94 -13.49
N ASN A 42 23.32 9.43 -13.18
CA ASN A 42 22.07 9.74 -13.84
C ASN A 42 20.89 9.51 -12.88
N ASP A 43 19.74 10.08 -13.23
CA ASP A 43 18.52 10.06 -12.39
C ASP A 43 18.01 8.65 -12.09
N GLU A 44 18.21 7.68 -13.00
CA GLU A 44 17.76 6.30 -12.81
C GLU A 44 18.64 5.57 -11.78
N GLU A 45 19.97 5.68 -11.90
CA GLU A 45 20.91 5.16 -10.91
C GLU A 45 20.68 5.81 -9.54
N GLU A 46 20.42 7.12 -9.51
CA GLU A 46 20.17 7.86 -8.27
C GLU A 46 18.90 7.37 -7.56
N LEU A 47 17.80 7.18 -8.32
CA LEU A 47 16.57 6.61 -7.80
C LEU A 47 16.77 5.18 -7.27
N ILE A 48 17.50 4.33 -8.02
CA ILE A 48 17.75 2.95 -7.59
C ILE A 48 18.61 2.95 -6.32
N LEU A 49 19.63 3.79 -6.22
CA LEU A 49 20.44 3.93 -5.00
C LEU A 49 19.59 4.40 -3.81
N ALA A 50 18.73 5.40 -4.01
CA ALA A 50 17.82 5.88 -2.97
C ALA A 50 16.84 4.77 -2.55
N TRP A 51 16.31 4.02 -3.50
CA TRP A 51 15.40 2.93 -3.24
C TRP A 51 16.07 1.77 -2.49
N GLU A 52 17.17 1.23 -3.00
CA GLU A 52 17.79 0.04 -2.40
C GLU A 52 18.39 0.33 -1.01
N ASN A 53 18.97 1.53 -0.80
CA ASN A 53 19.60 1.87 0.47
C ASN A 53 18.62 2.36 1.54
N TYR A 54 17.53 3.03 1.15
CA TYR A 54 16.62 3.67 2.10
C TYR A 54 15.19 3.16 2.01
N GLY A 55 14.66 2.95 0.80
CA GLY A 55 13.24 2.62 0.60
C GLY A 55 12.90 1.14 0.77
N ARG A 56 13.60 0.27 0.06
CA ARG A 56 13.20 -1.12 -0.25
C ARG A 56 12.82 -1.93 0.98
N SER A 57 13.53 -1.76 2.10
CA SER A 57 13.31 -2.52 3.34
C SER A 57 11.97 -2.21 4.04
N HIS A 58 11.34 -1.08 3.74
CA HIS A 58 10.09 -0.66 4.38
C HIS A 58 8.82 -1.13 3.65
N PHE A 59 8.95 -1.75 2.48
CA PHE A 59 7.82 -2.08 1.61
C PHE A 59 7.75 -3.57 1.26
N ASN A 60 6.52 -4.02 1.04
CA ASN A 60 6.18 -5.31 0.45
C ASN A 60 5.48 -5.10 -0.89
N GLN A 61 5.85 -5.87 -1.91
CA GLN A 61 5.18 -5.84 -3.22
C GLN A 61 4.01 -6.83 -3.22
N CYS A 62 2.80 -6.34 -3.51
CA CYS A 62 1.64 -7.20 -3.67
C CYS A 62 1.78 -8.10 -4.90
N HIS A 63 1.68 -9.42 -4.72
CA HIS A 63 1.82 -10.38 -5.83
C HIS A 63 0.65 -10.33 -6.82
N LYS A 64 -0.50 -9.77 -6.44
CA LYS A 64 -1.69 -9.63 -7.30
C LYS A 64 -1.66 -8.35 -8.16
N CYS A 65 -1.43 -7.19 -7.56
CA CYS A 65 -1.51 -5.90 -8.27
C CYS A 65 -0.15 -5.25 -8.56
N GLY A 66 0.93 -5.70 -7.93
CA GLY A 66 2.29 -5.16 -8.12
C GLY A 66 2.60 -3.89 -7.33
N LYS A 67 1.63 -3.35 -6.57
CA LYS A 67 1.82 -2.18 -5.69
C LYS A 67 2.79 -2.49 -4.54
N TRP A 68 3.66 -1.55 -4.23
CA TRP A 68 4.48 -1.49 -3.03
C TRP A 68 3.70 -0.83 -1.89
N VAL A 69 3.52 -1.58 -0.81
CA VAL A 69 2.73 -1.16 0.35
C VAL A 69 3.49 -1.40 1.65
N THR A 70 3.12 -0.69 2.71
CA THR A 70 3.67 -0.92 4.05
C THR A 70 3.20 -2.27 4.62
N GLY A 71 3.89 -2.77 5.65
CA GLY A 71 3.47 -3.97 6.38
C GLY A 71 2.03 -3.90 6.90
N ALA A 72 1.59 -2.73 7.38
CA ALA A 72 0.21 -2.53 7.84
C ALA A 72 -0.86 -2.69 6.74
N MET A 73 -0.45 -2.53 5.47
CA MET A 73 -1.31 -2.64 4.30
C MET A 73 -1.10 -3.95 3.53
N TYR A 74 -0.30 -4.87 4.08
CA TYR A 74 0.11 -6.12 3.46
C TYR A 74 -0.27 -7.31 4.33
N ASN A 75 -0.97 -8.29 3.74
CA ASN A 75 -1.21 -9.57 4.38
C ASN A 75 -0.09 -10.55 3.94
N PRO A 76 0.83 -10.92 4.84
CA PRO A 76 1.94 -11.81 4.52
C PRO A 76 1.50 -13.26 4.28
N ASP A 77 0.37 -13.71 4.84
CA ASP A 77 -0.10 -15.09 4.71
C ASP A 77 -0.55 -15.40 3.28
N VAL A 78 -1.07 -14.39 2.58
CA VAL A 78 -1.58 -14.47 1.19
C VAL A 78 -0.79 -13.63 0.20
N LEU A 79 0.35 -13.09 0.65
CA LEU A 79 1.31 -12.30 -0.13
C LEU A 79 0.68 -11.16 -0.96
N SER A 80 -0.33 -10.49 -0.40
CA SER A 80 -1.13 -9.50 -1.12
C SER A 80 -1.48 -8.29 -0.26
N CYS A 81 -1.71 -7.13 -0.88
CA CYS A 81 -2.22 -5.98 -0.14
C CYS A 81 -3.68 -6.18 0.29
N VAL A 82 -4.08 -5.48 1.34
CA VAL A 82 -5.44 -5.58 1.93
C VAL A 82 -6.55 -5.14 0.97
N GLN A 83 -6.23 -4.41 -0.10
CA GLN A 83 -7.21 -4.12 -1.16
C GLN A 83 -7.44 -5.34 -2.07
N CYS A 84 -6.42 -6.15 -2.35
CA CYS A 84 -6.53 -7.31 -3.23
C CYS A 84 -7.00 -8.59 -2.51
N THR A 85 -6.72 -8.68 -1.22
CA THR A 85 -7.23 -9.72 -0.32
C THR A 85 -7.57 -9.03 1.01
N PRO A 86 -8.82 -8.57 1.20
CA PRO A 86 -9.28 -8.02 2.47
C PRO A 86 -8.99 -8.98 3.62
N LEU A 87 -8.66 -8.43 4.79
CA LEU A 87 -8.37 -9.21 6.01
C LEU A 87 -9.62 -9.97 6.51
N GLU A 88 -10.80 -9.43 6.24
CA GLU A 88 -12.08 -10.06 6.50
C GLU A 88 -12.84 -10.21 5.18
N ASP A 89 -13.38 -11.40 4.93
CA ASP A 89 -14.32 -11.61 3.83
C ASP A 89 -15.59 -10.80 4.08
N TYR A 90 -16.13 -10.22 3.02
CA TYR A 90 -17.40 -9.51 3.10
C TYR A 90 -18.52 -10.47 3.51
N PRO A 91 -19.24 -10.24 4.63
CA PRO A 91 -20.24 -11.18 5.07
C PRO A 91 -21.35 -11.25 4.04
N LYS A 92 -21.71 -12.45 3.57
CA LYS A 92 -22.79 -12.64 2.57
C LYS A 92 -24.16 -12.23 3.11
N TYR A 93 -24.34 -12.28 4.43
CA TYR A 93 -25.57 -11.95 5.12
C TYR A 93 -25.26 -11.09 6.34
N CYS A 94 -26.13 -10.11 6.60
CA CYS A 94 -26.04 -9.25 7.76
C CYS A 94 -26.22 -10.06 9.06
N PRO A 95 -25.31 -9.96 10.04
CA PRO A 95 -25.44 -10.68 11.31
C PRO A 95 -26.60 -10.17 12.17
N GLY A 96 -26.99 -8.89 12.03
CA GLY A 96 -28.09 -8.31 12.82
C GLY A 96 -29.49 -8.68 12.33
N CYS A 97 -29.77 -8.64 11.01
CA CYS A 97 -31.11 -8.84 10.46
C CYS A 97 -31.23 -9.98 9.43
N GLY A 98 -30.14 -10.65 9.06
CA GLY A 98 -30.13 -11.74 8.09
C GLY A 98 -30.25 -11.31 6.61
N ALA A 99 -30.40 -10.02 6.31
CA ALA A 99 -30.48 -9.54 4.94
C ALA A 99 -29.21 -9.88 4.16
N LYS A 100 -29.36 -10.33 2.90
CA LYS A 100 -28.23 -10.53 1.99
C LYS A 100 -27.52 -9.19 1.79
N THR A 101 -26.21 -9.16 2.01
CA THR A 101 -25.45 -7.93 1.83
C THR A 101 -25.32 -7.59 0.35
N GLN A 102 -25.39 -6.30 0.05
CA GLN A 102 -25.10 -5.75 -1.28
C GLN A 102 -23.69 -5.14 -1.26
N ASP A 103 -23.29 -4.41 -2.30
CA ASP A 103 -21.97 -3.78 -2.55
C ASP A 103 -21.06 -3.54 -1.34
N PRO A 104 -19.73 -3.58 -1.49
CA PRO A 104 -18.77 -3.38 -0.41
C PRO A 104 -19.08 -2.12 0.44
N SER A 105 -19.65 -2.32 1.63
CA SER A 105 -20.11 -1.31 2.58
C SER A 105 -19.82 -1.75 4.01
N ASN A 106 -19.44 -0.81 4.86
CA ASN A 106 -19.18 -1.12 6.27
C ASN A 106 -20.46 -1.38 7.08
N TYR A 107 -21.63 -1.02 6.53
CA TYR A 107 -22.91 -1.08 7.23
C TYR A 107 -23.98 -1.76 6.38
N CYS A 108 -24.89 -2.46 7.06
CA CYS A 108 -26.05 -3.07 6.43
C CYS A 108 -27.00 -1.99 5.89
N HIS A 109 -27.33 -2.06 4.60
CA HIS A 109 -28.29 -1.15 3.96
C HIS A 109 -29.74 -1.30 4.47
N ILE A 110 -30.06 -2.39 5.19
CA ILE A 110 -31.40 -2.64 5.75
C ILE A 110 -31.48 -2.18 7.21
N CYS A 111 -30.59 -2.66 8.09
CA CYS A 111 -30.69 -2.41 9.53
C CYS A 111 -29.59 -1.49 10.09
N GLY A 112 -28.61 -1.08 9.29
CA GLY A 112 -27.54 -0.17 9.71
C GLY A 112 -26.46 -0.78 10.60
N VAL A 113 -26.52 -2.06 10.96
CA VAL A 113 -25.46 -2.71 11.78
C VAL A 113 -24.13 -2.73 11.02
N LYS A 114 -23.02 -2.59 11.75
CA LYS A 114 -21.66 -2.75 11.21
C LYS A 114 -21.49 -4.19 10.69
N LEU A 115 -20.98 -4.33 9.48
CA LEU A 115 -20.78 -5.63 8.80
C LEU A 115 -19.37 -6.21 9.03
N PHE A 116 -18.37 -5.36 9.24
CA PHE A 116 -17.00 -5.80 9.52
C PHE A 116 -16.70 -5.76 11.02
N TYR A 117 -15.89 -6.71 11.48
CA TYR A 117 -15.42 -6.78 12.86
C TYR A 117 -14.24 -5.83 13.14
N GLY A 118 -13.80 -5.04 12.14
CA GLY A 118 -12.65 -4.14 12.22
C GLY A 118 -12.47 -3.49 13.60
N GLY A 119 -11.22 -3.61 14.10
CA GLY A 119 -10.80 -3.22 15.45
C GLY A 119 -11.21 -1.80 15.84
N GLU A 120 -11.36 -1.63 17.16
CA GLU A 120 -11.92 -0.45 17.84
C GLU A 120 -11.27 0.89 17.45
#